data_AF-A0A943TG73-F1
#
_entry.id   AF-A0A943TG73-F1
#
_cell.length_a   1.000
_cell.length_b   1.000
_cell.length_c   1.000
_cell.angle_alpha   90.00
_cell.angle_beta   90.00
_cell.angle_gamma   90.00
#
_symmetry.space_group_name_H-M   'P 1'
#
loop_
_entity.id
_entity.type
_entity.pdbx_description
1 polymer ?
#
loop_
_entity_poly.entity_id
_entity_poly.type
_entity_poly.pdbx_seq_one_letter_code
_entity_poly.pdbx_strand_id
1 'polypeptide(L)'
;MICPKCGSEMNDGSAFCTKCGAALNAQNNEQAKGNSNPQADPQMNGMPQGNPNPQAGPQMNGMPYGMPQQPYVDPKDHTAEFNPKDISDNKVMAMLPYLMGTIGIIIALLACRESAYTYFHVRQALKITVCTILVTIITVVLFFTMIVPIAGGICAVILFVVKIICFFQVCFGKAKEAPIVSSFGFLK
;
A
#
# COMPACT_ATOMS: atom_id res chain seq x y z
N MET A 1 29.90 -21.25 11.11
CA MET A 1 29.79 -21.11 9.63
C MET A 1 29.72 -19.64 9.22
N ILE A 2 30.27 -19.28 8.04
CA ILE A 2 30.21 -17.91 7.51
C ILE A 2 29.05 -17.79 6.51
N CYS A 3 28.21 -16.77 6.65
CA CYS A 3 27.10 -16.53 5.73
C CYS A 3 27.64 -16.16 4.33
N PRO A 4 27.32 -16.91 3.27
CA PRO A 4 27.84 -16.65 1.91
C PRO A 4 27.31 -15.34 1.31
N LYS A 5 26.23 -14.78 1.87
CA LYS A 5 25.61 -13.54 1.38
C LYS A 5 26.22 -12.26 1.97
N CYS A 6 26.73 -12.31 3.20
CA CYS A 6 27.18 -11.09 3.89
C CYS A 6 28.47 -11.23 4.71
N GLY A 7 29.06 -12.42 4.77
CA GLY A 7 30.34 -12.64 5.46
C GLY A 7 30.27 -12.65 6.98
N SER A 8 29.09 -12.56 7.59
CA SER A 8 28.95 -12.65 9.05
C SER A 8 29.18 -14.09 9.55
N GLU A 9 29.89 -14.19 10.68
CA GLU A 9 30.13 -15.44 11.38
C GLU A 9 28.91 -15.85 12.22
N MET A 10 28.49 -17.11 12.10
CA MET A 10 27.25 -17.65 12.65
C MET A 10 27.47 -19.02 13.30
N ASN A 11 26.64 -19.38 14.28
CA ASN A 11 26.66 -20.69 14.90
C ASN A 11 26.26 -21.80 13.90
N ASP A 12 26.95 -22.94 13.99
CA ASP A 12 26.67 -24.12 13.19
C ASP A 12 25.32 -24.71 13.61
N GLY A 13 24.36 -24.76 12.67
CA GLY A 13 22.97 -25.19 12.91
C GLY A 13 21.91 -24.09 12.74
N SER A 14 22.32 -22.85 12.43
CA SER A 14 21.38 -21.77 12.11
C SER A 14 20.74 -21.96 10.72
N ALA A 15 19.41 -22.06 10.66
CA ALA A 15 18.69 -22.19 9.39
C ALA A 15 18.73 -20.91 8.53
N PHE A 16 18.90 -19.75 9.18
CA PHE A 16 18.95 -18.44 8.55
C PHE A 16 20.01 -17.54 9.22
N CYS A 17 20.63 -16.66 8.45
CA CYS A 17 21.53 -15.63 8.95
C CYS A 17 20.75 -14.56 9.72
N THR A 18 21.10 -14.30 10.97
CA THR A 18 20.43 -13.29 11.81
C THR A 18 20.82 -11.85 11.45
N LYS A 19 21.83 -11.66 10.61
CA LYS A 19 22.28 -10.33 10.15
C LYS A 19 21.63 -9.89 8.84
N CYS A 20 21.44 -10.81 7.89
CA CYS A 20 20.92 -10.46 6.56
C CYS A 20 19.70 -11.29 6.10
N GLY A 21 19.26 -12.27 6.89
CA GLY A 21 18.07 -13.09 6.61
C GLY A 21 18.27 -14.20 5.57
N ALA A 22 19.49 -14.44 5.07
CA ALA A 22 19.75 -15.50 4.08
C ALA A 22 19.56 -16.91 4.68
N ALA A 23 18.90 -17.81 3.95
CA ALA A 23 18.81 -19.23 4.33
C ALA A 23 20.16 -19.94 4.17
N LEU A 24 20.51 -20.77 5.15
CA LEU A 24 21.82 -21.45 5.25
C LEU A 24 21.73 -22.98 5.06
N ASN A 25 20.53 -23.56 5.09
CA ASN A 25 20.27 -25.00 4.94
C ASN A 25 20.02 -25.43 3.49
N ALA A 26 20.98 -25.21 2.59
CA ALA A 26 20.85 -25.70 1.22
C ALA A 26 22.13 -26.19 0.54
N GLN A 27 23.29 -26.26 1.21
CA GLN A 27 24.51 -26.70 0.51
C GLN A 27 25.44 -27.54 1.38
N ASN A 28 25.20 -28.84 1.37
CA ASN A 28 26.27 -29.82 1.39
C ASN A 28 25.96 -30.91 0.33
N ASN A 29 26.20 -30.56 -0.94
CA ASN A 29 26.69 -31.48 -1.98
C ASN A 29 27.16 -30.70 -3.23
N GLU A 30 28.45 -30.42 -3.24
CA GLU A 30 29.46 -30.46 -4.31
C GLU A 30 29.25 -29.96 -5.76
N GLN A 31 30.37 -29.39 -6.23
CA GLN A 31 30.73 -28.85 -7.55
C GLN A 31 31.05 -29.94 -8.60
N ALA A 32 30.74 -29.63 -9.87
CA ALA A 32 31.64 -29.64 -11.06
C ALA A 32 31.30 -30.51 -12.31
N LYS A 33 31.31 -29.80 -13.45
CA LYS A 33 31.76 -30.15 -14.83
C LYS A 33 30.89 -31.00 -15.78
N GLY A 34 30.71 -30.48 -17.00
CA GLY A 34 30.69 -31.30 -18.24
C GLY A 34 29.71 -30.86 -19.33
N ASN A 35 30.23 -30.39 -20.47
CA ASN A 35 29.52 -29.97 -21.70
C ASN A 35 29.10 -31.17 -22.58
N SER A 36 27.90 -31.15 -23.20
CA SER A 36 27.63 -31.45 -24.64
C SER A 36 26.14 -31.71 -24.93
N ASN A 37 25.65 -31.11 -26.03
CA ASN A 37 24.43 -31.47 -26.78
C ASN A 37 24.83 -32.50 -27.87
N PRO A 38 23.99 -33.47 -28.31
CA PRO A 38 22.94 -33.19 -29.31
C PRO A 38 21.64 -34.06 -29.25
N GLN A 39 20.51 -33.41 -29.57
CA GLN A 39 19.45 -33.78 -30.54
C GLN A 39 18.78 -35.19 -30.52
N ALA A 40 17.45 -35.23 -30.32
CA ALA A 40 16.47 -35.94 -31.19
C ALA A 40 15.01 -35.78 -30.69
N ASP A 41 14.13 -35.37 -31.60
CA ASP A 41 12.65 -35.41 -31.57
C ASP A 41 12.13 -36.87 -31.67
N PRO A 42 10.85 -37.22 -31.34
CA PRO A 42 9.67 -36.71 -32.07
C PRO A 42 8.34 -36.51 -31.27
N GLN A 43 7.69 -35.37 -31.55
CA GLN A 43 6.34 -35.22 -32.15
C GLN A 43 5.12 -36.06 -31.63
N MET A 44 4.09 -35.38 -31.04
CA MET A 44 2.64 -35.60 -31.29
C MET A 44 1.81 -34.46 -30.63
N ASN A 45 1.42 -33.39 -31.33
CA ASN A 45 0.24 -33.16 -32.19
C ASN A 45 -1.13 -33.07 -31.46
N GLY A 46 -1.82 -31.92 -31.57
CA GLY A 46 -3.28 -31.82 -31.46
C GLY A 46 -3.86 -30.65 -30.64
N MET A 47 -4.26 -29.56 -31.32
CA MET A 47 -5.39 -28.69 -30.93
C MET A 47 -6.54 -29.02 -31.90
N PRO A 48 -7.84 -28.89 -31.55
CA PRO A 48 -8.43 -27.56 -31.34
C PRO A 48 -9.64 -27.45 -30.37
N GLN A 49 -9.85 -26.23 -29.89
CA GLN A 49 -11.13 -25.49 -29.82
C GLN A 49 -12.38 -26.15 -29.20
N GLY A 50 -12.90 -25.53 -28.13
CA GLY A 50 -14.30 -25.73 -27.72
C GLY A 50 -14.63 -25.14 -26.36
N ASN A 51 -15.05 -23.86 -26.33
CA ASN A 51 -15.93 -23.38 -25.27
C ASN A 51 -17.34 -23.90 -25.59
N PRO A 52 -17.96 -24.66 -24.68
CA PRO A 52 -19.20 -24.14 -24.14
C PRO A 52 -19.30 -24.41 -22.63
N ASN A 53 -19.66 -23.37 -21.90
CA ASN A 53 -20.34 -23.43 -20.62
C ASN A 53 -21.46 -24.49 -20.62
N PRO A 54 -21.58 -25.29 -19.55
CA PRO A 54 -22.91 -25.64 -19.06
C PRO A 54 -23.05 -25.45 -17.54
N GLN A 55 -24.25 -25.00 -17.18
CA GLN A 55 -24.79 -24.92 -15.83
C GLN A 55 -24.63 -26.20 -15.02
N ALA A 56 -24.41 -26.09 -13.70
CA ALA A 56 -25.14 -26.80 -12.64
C ALA A 56 -24.40 -26.67 -11.28
N GLY A 57 -25.10 -26.25 -10.23
CA GLY A 57 -24.70 -26.59 -8.85
C GLY A 57 -25.21 -27.99 -8.48
N PRO A 58 -25.05 -28.49 -7.24
CA PRO A 58 -24.12 -28.10 -6.17
C PRO A 58 -23.21 -29.28 -5.76
N GLN A 59 -21.92 -29.06 -5.46
CA GLN A 59 -21.11 -30.08 -4.76
C GLN A 59 -20.05 -29.42 -3.87
N MET A 60 -20.39 -29.35 -2.58
CA MET A 60 -19.47 -29.03 -1.50
C MET A 60 -18.62 -30.29 -1.26
N ASN A 61 -17.46 -30.38 -1.91
CA ASN A 61 -16.50 -31.45 -1.66
C ASN A 61 -15.08 -30.89 -1.54
N GLY A 62 -14.53 -31.05 -0.34
CA GLY A 62 -13.11 -30.96 0.05
C GLY A 62 -12.24 -29.92 -0.66
N MET A 63 -12.06 -28.74 -0.05
CA MET A 63 -11.00 -27.82 -0.47
C MET A 63 -9.62 -28.44 -0.16
N PRO A 64 -8.72 -28.60 -1.16
CA PRO A 64 -7.34 -28.97 -0.92
C PRO A 64 -6.59 -27.76 -0.36
N TYR A 65 -6.08 -27.88 0.86
CA TYR A 65 -5.22 -26.89 1.49
C TYR A 65 -3.92 -26.73 0.69
N GLY A 66 -3.61 -25.50 0.28
CA GLY A 66 -2.27 -25.14 -0.17
C GLY A 66 -2.17 -24.20 -1.37
N MET A 67 -2.90 -23.10 -1.40
CA MET A 67 -2.52 -21.96 -2.25
C MET A 67 -1.47 -21.13 -1.50
N PRO A 68 -0.28 -20.85 -2.07
CA PRO A 68 0.64 -19.88 -1.47
C PRO A 68 -0.07 -18.52 -1.40
N GLN A 69 -0.24 -18.01 -0.18
CA GLN A 69 -0.81 -16.68 0.06
C GLN A 69 0.12 -15.66 -0.59
N GLN A 70 -0.26 -15.14 -1.77
CA GLN A 70 0.39 -13.98 -2.36
C GLN A 70 0.29 -12.83 -1.35
N PRO A 71 1.37 -12.08 -1.08
CA PRO A 71 1.31 -10.92 -0.18
C PRO A 71 0.19 -9.99 -0.64
N TYR A 72 -0.80 -9.74 0.21
CA TYR A 72 -1.86 -8.78 -0.08
C TYR A 72 -1.24 -7.38 -0.19
N VAL A 73 -1.11 -6.88 -1.42
CA VAL A 73 -0.69 -5.50 -1.68
C VAL A 73 -1.95 -4.66 -1.70
N ASP A 74 -2.06 -3.75 -0.73
CA ASP A 74 -3.14 -2.76 -0.65
C ASP A 74 -3.02 -1.80 -1.85
N PRO A 75 -3.96 -1.80 -2.82
CA PRO A 75 -3.85 -0.96 -4.01
C PRO A 75 -3.86 0.55 -3.71
N LYS A 76 -4.27 0.96 -2.50
CA LYS A 76 -4.28 2.36 -2.05
C LYS A 76 -3.03 2.76 -1.29
N ASP A 77 -2.06 1.85 -1.16
CA ASP A 77 -0.78 2.07 -0.50
C ASP A 77 0.30 2.41 -1.55
N HIS A 78 0.51 3.71 -1.77
CA HIS A 78 1.48 4.22 -2.73
C HIS A 78 2.88 4.36 -2.11
N THR A 79 3.12 3.85 -0.90
CA THR A 79 4.39 4.05 -0.19
C THR A 79 5.59 3.53 -0.98
N ALA A 80 5.42 2.41 -1.70
CA ALA A 80 6.47 1.81 -2.51
C ALA A 80 6.83 2.63 -3.76
N GLU A 81 5.99 3.58 -4.17
CA GLU A 81 6.22 4.44 -5.33
C GLU A 81 7.17 5.61 -5.02
N PHE A 82 7.37 5.92 -3.73
CA PHE A 82 8.20 7.04 -3.30
C PHE A 82 9.61 6.59 -2.89
N ASN A 83 10.60 7.43 -3.20
CA ASN A 83 11.98 7.19 -2.77
C ASN A 83 12.07 7.31 -1.23
N PRO A 84 12.62 6.32 -0.51
CA PRO A 84 12.79 6.38 0.95
C PRO A 84 13.50 7.65 1.45
N LYS A 85 14.42 8.20 0.66
CA LYS A 85 15.11 9.46 0.99
C LYS A 85 14.16 10.67 0.93
N ASP A 86 13.29 10.75 -0.07
CA ASP A 86 12.28 11.83 -0.17
C ASP A 86 11.31 11.78 1.01
N ILE A 87 10.90 10.56 1.42
CA ILE A 87 10.03 10.35 2.58
C ILE A 87 10.70 10.85 3.86
N SER A 88 11.98 10.52 4.10
CA SER A 88 12.68 10.93 5.32
C SER A 88 12.91 12.44 5.38
N ASP A 89 13.33 13.04 4.26
CA ASP A 89 13.73 14.44 4.21
C ASP A 89 12.51 15.38 4.33
N ASN A 90 11.37 14.99 3.76
CA ASN A 90 10.17 15.84 3.70
C ASN A 90 9.04 15.41 4.65
N LYS A 91 9.30 14.48 5.56
CA LYS A 91 8.29 13.90 6.47
C LYS A 91 7.53 14.96 7.26
N VAL A 92 8.23 15.93 7.84
CA VAL A 92 7.63 16.99 8.65
C VAL A 92 6.73 17.89 7.81
N MET A 93 7.14 18.18 6.58
CA MET A 93 6.38 19.01 5.65
C MET A 93 5.10 18.31 5.20
N ALA A 94 5.13 16.99 5.04
CA ALA A 94 3.93 16.17 4.80
C ALA A 94 2.98 16.10 6.01
N MET A 95 3.44 16.36 7.24
CA MET A 95 2.58 16.40 8.44
C MET A 95 1.82 17.71 8.59
N LEU A 96 2.40 18.84 8.15
CA LEU A 96 1.84 20.18 8.34
C LEU A 96 0.40 20.33 7.85
N PRO A 97 0.00 19.84 6.66
CA PRO A 97 -1.39 19.90 6.20
C PRO A 97 -2.40 19.28 7.18
N TYR A 98 -2.00 18.22 7.88
CA TYR A 98 -2.86 17.54 8.85
C TYR A 98 -2.84 18.22 10.23
N LEU A 99 -1.74 18.86 10.63
CA LEU A 99 -1.64 19.50 11.93
C LEU A 99 -2.20 20.93 11.95
N MET A 100 -1.83 21.74 10.96
CA MET A 100 -2.18 23.17 10.86
C MET A 100 -3.34 23.43 9.88
N GLY A 101 -3.89 22.39 9.26
CA GLY A 101 -4.99 22.51 8.31
C GLY A 101 -4.61 23.33 7.08
N THR A 102 -5.46 24.26 6.69
CA THR A 102 -5.30 25.08 5.47
C THR A 102 -3.98 25.87 5.48
N ILE A 103 -3.55 26.37 6.64
CA ILE A 103 -2.26 27.07 6.80
C ILE A 103 -1.11 26.10 6.52
N GLY A 104 -1.18 24.87 7.04
CA GLY A 104 -0.17 23.84 6.80
C GLY A 104 -0.09 23.40 5.34
N ILE A 105 -1.23 23.37 4.63
CA ILE A 105 -1.26 23.12 3.18
C ILE A 105 -0.48 24.19 2.42
N ILE A 106 -0.71 25.47 2.74
CA ILE A 106 -0.02 26.59 2.08
C ILE A 106 1.49 26.51 2.33
N ILE A 107 1.90 26.27 3.57
CA ILE A 107 3.32 26.15 3.92
C ILE A 107 3.97 24.98 3.18
N ALA A 108 3.34 23.80 3.16
CA ALA A 108 3.86 22.63 2.47
C ALA A 108 4.00 22.86 0.94
N LEU A 109 3.03 23.55 0.33
CA LEU A 109 3.08 23.92 -1.09
C LEU A 109 4.20 24.91 -1.43
N LEU A 110 4.49 25.85 -0.52
CA LEU A 110 5.55 26.82 -0.73
C LEU A 110 6.94 26.23 -0.46
N ALA A 111 7.07 25.39 0.57
CA ALA A 111 8.34 24.86 1.03
C ALA A 111 8.85 23.66 0.22
N CYS A 112 7.97 22.78 -0.24
CA CYS A 112 8.34 21.46 -0.80
C CYS A 112 7.75 21.21 -2.18
N ARG A 113 8.09 22.06 -3.14
CA ARG A 113 7.60 21.98 -4.52
C ARG A 113 8.15 20.78 -5.31
N GLU A 114 9.33 20.28 -4.93
CA GLU A 114 10.04 19.20 -5.63
C GLU A 114 9.72 17.79 -5.08
N SER A 115 9.05 17.69 -3.91
CA SER A 115 8.80 16.40 -3.24
C SER A 115 7.51 15.76 -3.71
N ALA A 116 7.61 14.63 -4.40
CA ALA A 116 6.44 13.86 -4.84
C ALA A 116 5.66 13.32 -3.63
N TYR A 117 6.36 12.88 -2.57
CA TYR A 117 5.73 12.39 -1.34
C TYR A 117 4.92 13.49 -0.62
N THR A 118 5.49 14.69 -0.46
CA THR A 118 4.78 15.81 0.18
C THR A 118 3.57 16.22 -0.63
N TYR A 119 3.72 16.28 -1.95
CA TYR A 119 2.65 16.65 -2.85
C TYR A 119 1.49 15.65 -2.84
N PHE A 120 1.77 14.35 -2.71
CA PHE A 120 0.73 13.33 -2.47
C PHE A 120 -0.09 13.65 -1.21
N HIS A 121 0.57 13.90 -0.07
CA HIS A 121 -0.12 14.21 1.18
C HIS A 121 -0.83 15.56 1.15
N VAL A 122 -0.32 16.55 0.42
CA VAL A 122 -1.00 17.82 0.19
C VAL A 122 -2.30 17.60 -0.59
N ARG A 123 -2.29 16.78 -1.65
CA ARG A 123 -3.51 16.45 -2.40
C ARG A 123 -4.54 15.74 -1.50
N GLN A 124 -4.12 14.78 -0.69
CA GLN A 124 -5.01 14.09 0.25
C GLN A 124 -5.60 15.07 1.29
N ALA A 125 -4.77 15.94 1.87
CA ALA A 125 -5.21 16.94 2.83
C ALA A 125 -6.14 17.99 2.19
N LEU A 126 -5.93 18.33 0.92
CA LEU A 126 -6.81 19.24 0.17
C LEU A 126 -8.18 18.61 -0.06
N LYS A 127 -8.25 17.32 -0.43
CA LYS A 127 -9.53 16.60 -0.55
C LYS A 127 -10.31 16.60 0.77
N ILE A 128 -9.66 16.27 1.90
CA ILE A 128 -10.28 16.31 3.23
C ILE A 128 -10.75 17.74 3.58
N THR A 129 -9.94 18.76 3.28
CA THR A 129 -10.27 20.17 3.53
C THR A 129 -11.50 20.60 2.72
N VAL A 130 -11.56 20.26 1.45
CA VAL A 130 -12.71 20.54 0.58
C VAL A 130 -13.97 19.85 1.11
N CYS A 131 -13.91 18.57 1.46
CA CYS A 131 -15.03 17.86 2.09
C CYS A 131 -15.50 18.56 3.37
N THR A 132 -14.55 18.98 4.21
CA THR A 132 -14.86 19.67 5.48
C THR A 132 -15.57 21.00 5.24
N ILE A 133 -15.11 21.79 4.27
CA ILE A 133 -15.74 23.06 3.90
C ILE A 133 -17.16 22.83 3.36
N LEU A 134 -17.36 21.85 2.48
CA LEU A 134 -18.68 21.52 1.93
C LEU A 134 -19.68 21.13 3.03
N VAL A 135 -19.28 20.24 3.94
CA VAL A 135 -20.11 19.83 5.09
C VAL A 135 -20.43 21.04 5.97
N THR A 136 -19.45 21.90 6.22
CA THR A 136 -19.63 23.11 7.04
C THR A 136 -20.64 24.07 6.39
N ILE A 137 -20.52 24.33 5.09
CA ILE A 137 -21.45 25.22 4.36
C ILE A 137 -22.88 24.65 4.41
N ILE A 138 -23.06 23.37 4.10
CA ILE A 138 -24.38 22.72 4.14
C ILE A 138 -24.98 22.80 5.55
N THR A 139 -24.16 22.56 6.57
CA THR A 139 -24.60 22.61 7.97
C THR A 139 -25.01 24.02 8.40
N VAL A 140 -24.25 25.04 8.00
CA VAL A 140 -24.55 26.45 8.33
C VAL A 140 -25.79 26.95 7.59
N VAL A 141 -25.96 26.60 6.31
CA VAL A 141 -27.14 27.01 5.52
C VAL A 141 -28.41 26.37 6.06
N LEU A 142 -28.35 25.11 6.48
CA LEU A 142 -29.49 24.34 6.98
C LEU A 142 -29.54 24.27 8.52
N PHE A 143 -28.86 25.18 9.21
CA PHE A 143 -28.76 25.20 10.68
C PHE A 143 -30.13 25.30 11.37
N PHE A 144 -31.10 25.95 10.73
CA PHE A 144 -32.46 26.10 11.26
C PHE A 144 -33.23 24.77 11.34
N THR A 145 -32.72 23.71 10.70
CA THR A 145 -33.26 22.36 10.85
C THR A 145 -32.66 21.69 12.08
N MET A 146 -33.42 20.87 12.83
CA MET A 146 -32.85 20.16 13.99
C MET A 146 -31.94 18.99 13.60
N ILE A 147 -32.17 18.39 12.42
CA ILE A 147 -31.51 17.15 12.00
C ILE A 147 -30.15 17.44 11.35
N VAL A 148 -30.04 18.48 10.52
CA VAL A 148 -28.82 18.73 9.75
C VAL A 148 -27.62 19.13 10.63
N PRO A 149 -27.74 19.94 11.70
CA PRO A 149 -26.65 20.20 12.63
C PRO A 149 -26.10 18.94 13.30
N ILE A 150 -26.98 18.01 13.66
CA ILE A 150 -26.59 16.73 14.27
C ILE A 150 -25.82 15.88 13.26
N ALA A 151 -26.39 15.70 12.06
CA ALA A 151 -25.74 14.92 10.98
C ALA A 151 -24.42 15.55 10.52
N GLY A 152 -24.38 16.89 10.39
CA GLY A 152 -23.20 17.66 10.04
C GLY A 152 -22.11 17.54 11.10
N GLY A 153 -22.47 17.59 12.38
CA GLY A 153 -21.56 17.36 13.50
C GLY A 153 -20.93 15.96 13.46
N ILE A 154 -21.74 14.91 13.22
CA ILE A 154 -21.24 13.54 13.08
C ILE A 154 -20.27 13.44 11.89
N CYS A 155 -20.63 14.01 10.74
CA CYS A 155 -19.78 14.01 9.55
C CYS A 155 -18.45 14.76 9.80
N ALA A 156 -18.48 15.90 10.50
CA ALA A 156 -17.29 16.64 10.88
C ALA A 156 -16.36 15.84 11.80
N VAL A 157 -16.92 15.09 12.77
CA VAL A 157 -16.13 14.19 13.62
C VAL A 157 -15.48 13.07 12.81
N ILE A 158 -16.19 12.47 11.85
CA ILE A 158 -15.62 11.44 10.96
C ILE A 158 -14.46 12.01 10.15
N LEU A 159 -14.62 13.19 9.54
CA LEU A 159 -13.56 13.84 8.77
C LEU A 159 -12.36 14.21 9.66
N PHE A 160 -12.60 14.61 10.91
CA PHE A 160 -11.53 14.85 11.88
C PHE A 160 -10.75 13.56 12.20
N VAL A 161 -11.44 12.44 12.44
CA VAL A 161 -10.78 11.14 12.66
C VAL A 161 -9.96 10.71 11.43
N VAL A 162 -10.50 10.87 10.21
CA VAL A 162 -9.76 10.58 8.97
C VAL A 162 -8.48 11.42 8.89
N LYS A 163 -8.54 12.72 9.22
CA LYS A 163 -7.37 13.61 9.25
C LYS A 163 -6.31 13.14 10.25
N ILE A 164 -6.72 12.65 11.42
CA ILE A 164 -5.82 12.05 12.42
C ILE A 164 -5.19 10.74 11.90
N ILE A 165 -5.96 9.88 11.24
CA ILE A 165 -5.44 8.64 10.64
C ILE A 165 -4.37 8.98 9.59
N CYS A 166 -4.64 9.93 8.70
CA CYS A 166 -3.67 10.37 7.69
C CYS A 166 -2.41 10.96 8.33
N PHE A 167 -2.53 11.72 9.43
CA PHE A 167 -1.38 12.21 10.19
C PHE A 167 -0.49 11.07 10.68
N PHE A 168 -1.05 10.04 11.32
CA PHE A 168 -0.27 8.90 11.77
C PHE A 168 0.35 8.10 10.62
N GLN A 169 -0.32 8.01 9.47
CA GLN A 169 0.29 7.40 8.28
C GLN A 169 1.57 8.14 7.87
N VAL A 170 1.56 9.47 7.87
CA VAL A 170 2.77 10.28 7.64
C VAL A 170 3.83 10.04 8.73
N CYS A 171 3.43 9.90 10.01
CA CYS A 171 4.35 9.54 11.09
C CYS A 171 5.03 8.18 10.86
N PHE A 172 4.38 7.26 10.16
CA PHE A 172 4.97 5.98 9.74
C PHE A 172 5.66 6.03 8.37
N GLY A 173 5.69 7.21 7.71
CA GLY A 173 6.26 7.35 6.37
C GLY A 173 5.43 6.64 5.28
N LYS A 174 4.15 6.41 5.54
CA LYS A 174 3.23 5.71 4.63
C LYS A 174 2.44 6.73 3.81
N ALA A 175 2.40 6.50 2.51
CA ALA A 175 1.60 7.27 1.57
C ALA A 175 0.36 6.48 1.15
N LYS A 176 -0.61 6.32 2.08
CA LYS A 176 -1.92 5.75 1.71
C LYS A 176 -2.94 6.84 1.47
N GLU A 177 -3.90 6.53 0.61
CA GLU A 177 -5.03 7.42 0.39
C GLU A 177 -5.85 7.63 1.66
N ALA A 178 -6.47 8.80 1.78
CA ALA A 178 -7.31 9.11 2.94
C ALA A 178 -8.50 8.13 3.02
N PRO A 179 -8.68 7.42 4.15
CA PRO A 179 -9.82 6.54 4.34
C PRO A 179 -11.13 7.29 4.12
N ILE A 180 -12.13 6.66 3.48
CA ILE A 180 -13.47 7.21 3.19
C ILE A 180 -13.47 8.32 2.12
N VAL A 181 -12.49 9.23 2.14
CA VAL A 181 -12.41 10.33 1.17
C VAL A 181 -11.94 9.84 -0.20
N SER A 182 -11.10 8.80 -0.25
CA SER A 182 -10.60 8.26 -1.52
C SER A 182 -11.65 7.54 -2.38
N SER A 183 -12.78 7.14 -1.80
CA SER A 183 -13.90 6.54 -2.54
C SER A 183 -14.78 7.56 -3.28
N PHE A 184 -14.66 8.86 -3.01
CA PHE A 184 -15.45 9.87 -3.69
C PHE A 184 -14.86 10.19 -5.08
N GLY A 185 -15.45 9.59 -6.12
CA GLY A 185 -14.96 9.69 -7.49
C GLY A 185 -14.92 11.10 -8.10
N PHE A 186 -15.60 12.08 -7.50
CA PHE A 186 -15.58 13.48 -7.96
C PHE A 186 -14.31 14.24 -7.54
N LEU A 187 -13.50 13.69 -6.64
CA LEU A 187 -12.24 14.27 -6.14
C LEU A 187 -11.02 13.56 -6.72
N LYS A 188 -11.08 13.12 -7.99
CA LYS A 188 -9.96 12.43 -8.63
C LYS A 188 -8.88 13.41 -9.08
#